data_AF-A0AAE0ISI8-F1
#
_entry.id   AF-A0AAE0ISI8-F1
#
_cell.length_a   1.000
_cell.length_b   1.000
_cell.length_c   1.000
_cell.angle_alpha   90.00
_cell.angle_beta   90.00
_cell.angle_gamma   90.00
#
_symmetry.space_group_name_H-M   'P 1'
#
loop_
_entity.id
_entity.type
_entity.pdbx_description
1 polymer ?
#
loop_
_entity_poly.entity_id
_entity_poly.type
_entity_poly.pdbx_seq_one_letter_code
_entity_poly.pdbx_strand_id
1 'polypeptide(L)'
;MPTRIVSSAARCRLWPVFSVSPTTIRSFRTTSPRGVSAATVSGPIQHSASRFRRVALFTVRALFFTSAGFIMAAAPAYESATTILSPPSDAETLSMFTPPDDDAQNKEDFINSHPLVASLRANPDFVESRPHMKIPPTWRKHNLTGGTLIGPGKVVVPPFSWTEKNGKSFVQICHVGTDLCGHMGIIHGGFLATVLDEGLGRCCFPVLPFNVGMTAKLEINYKAPAMANQYLVLRATTTKVEGRKAWVEGHIETLPTSEGEQPIVLATASALYISPKQAATLEDHPAQGGYEVAWSTNRDNDWKRVWRGDGHTSVACSTVSQFPTNYRAFLIPSRPFRPRSSLVNRPTAKTQLFSPVVYLTKLTHLLVRLAWHKTSVLFLKFLTSPMATNVTWHPSLSRHERNELRRQRGFTIWFTGLSASGKSTVATALEQHLLHTGLAAYRLDGDNVRFGLNKDLGFSEKDRNENIRRIAEVAKLFADSSTIALTSFISPYRADRQIARDLHANATQGGDDPLPFIEVFVDIPLAEAEKRDPKGLYKKARAGEIKDFTGISAPYEAPESPEITIRTDQLSVEECVQTISNYLAEKGLIAETKETR
;
A
#
# COMPACT_ATOMS: atom_id res chain seq x y z
N MET A 1 51.25 -52.69 -5.02
CA MET A 1 50.07 -53.58 -5.17
C MET A 1 48.81 -52.74 -5.13
N PRO A 2 47.84 -52.91 -6.05
CA PRO A 2 46.56 -52.19 -6.01
C PRO A 2 45.34 -53.12 -5.81
N THR A 3 44.38 -52.71 -4.96
CA THR A 3 43.02 -53.27 -4.83
C THR A 3 42.07 -52.12 -4.45
N ARG A 4 40.97 -51.83 -5.15
CA ARG A 4 39.70 -52.59 -5.38
C ARG A 4 38.84 -52.71 -4.11
N ILE A 5 37.54 -52.38 -4.08
CA ILE A 5 36.67 -51.68 -5.08
C ILE A 5 36.00 -50.47 -4.35
N VAL A 6 34.75 -50.00 -4.46
CA VAL A 6 33.46 -50.38 -5.11
C VAL A 6 32.79 -49.08 -5.63
N SER A 7 31.99 -49.14 -6.69
CA SER A 7 31.11 -48.04 -7.13
C SER A 7 29.63 -48.46 -7.15
N SER A 8 28.70 -47.52 -6.94
CA SER A 8 27.28 -47.74 -7.26
C SER A 8 26.63 -46.46 -7.77
N ALA A 9 25.79 -46.57 -8.81
CA ALA A 9 25.19 -45.43 -9.50
C ALA A 9 23.76 -45.15 -9.00
N ALA A 10 23.49 -43.91 -8.59
CA ALA A 10 22.15 -43.45 -8.25
C ALA A 10 21.29 -43.30 -9.53
N ARG A 11 20.09 -43.88 -9.53
CA ARG A 11 19.17 -43.86 -10.68
C ARG A 11 18.11 -42.77 -10.49
N CYS A 12 18.27 -41.63 -11.15
CA CYS A 12 17.15 -40.69 -11.30
C CYS A 12 16.15 -41.24 -12.33
N ARG A 13 14.86 -41.30 -11.97
CA ARG A 13 13.79 -41.74 -12.86
C ARG A 13 13.27 -40.56 -13.67
N LEU A 14 13.37 -40.63 -14.99
CA LEU A 14 12.65 -39.73 -15.89
C LEU A 14 11.16 -40.10 -15.92
N TRP A 15 10.29 -39.09 -15.98
CA TRP A 15 8.87 -39.26 -16.31
C TRP A 15 8.69 -39.30 -17.84
N PRO A 16 7.65 -39.99 -18.36
CA PRO A 16 7.53 -40.27 -19.79
C PRO A 16 7.09 -39.04 -20.61
N VAL A 17 7.76 -38.82 -21.73
CA VAL A 17 7.29 -37.94 -22.81
C VAL A 17 6.42 -38.75 -23.76
N PHE A 18 5.20 -38.30 -24.03
CA PHE A 18 4.34 -38.91 -25.05
C PHE A 18 4.87 -38.60 -26.45
N SER A 19 5.09 -39.62 -27.26
CA SER A 19 5.41 -39.48 -28.69
C SER A 19 4.13 -39.44 -29.52
N VAL A 20 4.14 -38.63 -30.59
CA VAL A 20 3.06 -38.55 -31.58
C VAL A 20 3.67 -38.84 -32.95
N SER A 21 3.15 -39.84 -33.66
CA SER A 21 3.67 -40.23 -34.98
C SER A 21 3.23 -39.25 -36.08
N PRO A 22 4.14 -38.77 -36.95
CA PRO A 22 3.75 -37.96 -38.10
C PRO A 22 3.07 -38.82 -39.16
N THR A 23 1.88 -38.41 -39.63
CA THR A 23 1.16 -39.13 -40.69
C THR A 23 1.25 -38.38 -42.03
N THR A 24 1.50 -39.15 -43.08
CA THR A 24 1.82 -38.74 -44.47
C THR A 24 1.03 -37.55 -45.04
N ILE A 25 1.75 -36.51 -45.46
CA ILE A 25 1.24 -35.51 -46.42
C ILE A 25 1.06 -36.18 -47.78
N ARG A 26 -0.11 -36.03 -48.41
CA ARG A 26 -0.35 -36.45 -49.80
C ARG A 26 -1.00 -35.31 -50.59
N SER A 27 -0.42 -35.00 -51.74
CA SER A 27 -0.82 -33.86 -52.57
C SER A 27 -2.11 -34.10 -53.34
N PHE A 28 -2.96 -33.07 -53.42
CA PHE A 28 -4.05 -33.01 -54.40
C PHE A 28 -3.58 -32.27 -55.65
N ARG A 29 -3.83 -32.88 -56.82
CA ARG A 29 -3.65 -32.25 -58.14
C ARG A 29 -5.01 -32.14 -58.82
N THR A 30 -5.22 -31.07 -59.56
CA THR A 30 -6.51 -30.69 -60.14
C THR A 30 -6.90 -31.56 -61.34
N THR A 31 -8.18 -31.91 -61.43
CA THR A 31 -8.91 -32.21 -62.68
C THR A 31 -10.33 -31.65 -62.58
N SER A 32 -10.98 -31.41 -63.72
CA SER A 32 -12.26 -30.69 -63.85
C SER A 32 -13.38 -31.60 -64.42
N PRO A 33 -14.66 -31.16 -64.42
CA PRO A 33 -15.78 -32.09 -64.30
C PRO A 33 -16.45 -32.52 -65.62
N ARG A 34 -17.24 -33.60 -65.54
CA ARG A 34 -18.47 -33.85 -66.30
C ARG A 34 -19.43 -34.67 -65.44
N GLY A 35 -20.74 -34.42 -65.54
CA GLY A 35 -21.79 -35.06 -64.73
C GLY A 35 -22.90 -35.70 -65.57
N VAL A 36 -23.92 -36.25 -64.90
CA VAL A 36 -25.15 -36.80 -65.51
C VAL A 36 -26.37 -36.38 -64.68
N SER A 37 -27.55 -36.36 -65.32
CA SER A 37 -28.83 -35.88 -64.79
C SER A 37 -29.42 -36.75 -63.65
N ALA A 38 -30.45 -36.20 -62.99
CA ALA A 38 -31.21 -36.82 -61.92
C ALA A 38 -32.25 -37.87 -62.40
N ALA A 39 -32.68 -38.72 -61.47
CA ALA A 39 -33.93 -39.46 -61.54
C ALA A 39 -34.61 -39.40 -60.15
N THR A 40 -35.94 -39.24 -60.13
CA THR A 40 -36.71 -38.97 -58.90
C THR A 40 -37.32 -40.25 -58.32
N VAL A 41 -37.27 -40.40 -56.98
CA VAL A 41 -38.07 -41.40 -56.25
C VAL A 41 -38.84 -40.71 -55.13
N SER A 42 -40.15 -40.90 -55.10
CA SER A 42 -41.06 -40.32 -54.11
C SER A 42 -41.14 -41.18 -52.84
N GLY A 43 -40.89 -40.58 -51.67
CA GLY A 43 -41.05 -41.19 -50.34
C GLY A 43 -42.15 -40.52 -49.50
N PRO A 44 -42.64 -41.16 -48.41
CA PRO A 44 -43.90 -40.81 -47.77
C PRO A 44 -43.88 -39.54 -46.91
N ILE A 45 -45.08 -38.97 -46.74
CA ILE A 45 -45.32 -37.74 -45.96
C ILE A 45 -45.04 -37.97 -44.47
N GLN A 46 -43.91 -37.46 -43.98
CA GLN A 46 -43.69 -37.33 -42.54
C GLN A 46 -44.47 -36.14 -41.98
N HIS A 47 -45.37 -36.38 -41.03
CA HIS A 47 -46.04 -35.31 -40.27
C HIS A 47 -45.02 -34.53 -39.45
N SER A 48 -44.61 -33.37 -39.96
CA SER A 48 -43.76 -32.43 -39.23
C SER A 48 -44.45 -32.00 -37.94
N ALA A 49 -43.98 -32.52 -36.81
CA ALA A 49 -44.42 -32.10 -35.48
C ALA A 49 -44.30 -30.57 -35.39
N SER A 50 -45.45 -29.91 -35.21
CA SER A 50 -45.64 -28.47 -35.47
C SER A 50 -44.52 -27.63 -34.88
N ARG A 51 -44.03 -26.65 -35.68
CA ARG A 51 -42.98 -25.71 -35.24
C ARG A 51 -43.35 -25.06 -33.91
N PHE A 52 -44.63 -24.75 -33.70
CA PHE A 52 -45.18 -24.22 -32.46
C PHE A 52 -44.88 -25.12 -31.24
N ARG A 53 -45.05 -26.45 -31.35
CA ARG A 53 -44.81 -27.39 -30.23
C ARG A 53 -43.32 -27.49 -29.87
N ARG A 54 -42.42 -27.32 -30.85
CA ARG A 54 -40.96 -27.27 -30.63
C ARG A 54 -40.54 -25.95 -29.98
N VAL A 55 -41.06 -24.82 -30.48
CA VAL A 55 -40.83 -23.48 -29.91
C VAL A 55 -41.33 -23.43 -28.47
N ALA A 56 -42.57 -23.87 -28.20
CA ALA A 56 -43.12 -23.92 -26.83
C ALA A 56 -42.25 -24.76 -25.87
N LEU A 57 -41.83 -25.95 -26.29
CA LEU A 57 -40.97 -26.81 -25.46
C LEU A 57 -39.57 -26.19 -25.23
N PHE A 58 -39.03 -25.47 -26.21
CA PHE A 58 -37.78 -24.72 -26.06
C PHE A 58 -37.95 -23.53 -25.11
N THR A 59 -39.02 -22.75 -25.25
CA THR A 59 -39.35 -21.60 -24.38
C THR A 59 -39.56 -22.02 -22.93
N VAL A 60 -40.29 -23.11 -22.67
CA VAL A 60 -40.48 -23.66 -21.31
C VAL A 60 -39.15 -24.12 -20.70
N ARG A 61 -38.28 -24.78 -21.49
CA ARG A 61 -36.95 -25.18 -21.03
C ARG A 61 -36.04 -23.98 -20.77
N ALA A 62 -36.07 -22.96 -21.64
CA ALA A 62 -35.31 -21.73 -21.45
C ALA A 62 -35.73 -21.01 -20.16
N LEU A 63 -37.05 -20.80 -19.97
CA LEU A 63 -37.60 -20.26 -18.72
C LEU A 63 -37.15 -21.06 -17.49
N PHE A 64 -37.26 -22.39 -17.52
CA PHE A 64 -36.84 -23.23 -16.41
C PHE A 64 -35.33 -23.08 -16.08
N PHE A 65 -34.45 -23.15 -17.08
CA PHE A 65 -33.01 -23.01 -16.85
C PHE A 65 -32.58 -21.59 -16.49
N THR A 66 -33.22 -20.56 -17.04
CA THR A 66 -32.99 -19.16 -16.64
C THR A 66 -33.46 -18.90 -15.21
N SER A 67 -34.64 -19.39 -14.81
CA SER A 67 -35.14 -19.26 -13.44
C SER A 67 -34.28 -20.04 -12.44
N ALA A 68 -33.91 -21.30 -12.75
CA ALA A 68 -33.03 -22.10 -11.91
C ALA A 68 -31.63 -21.47 -11.78
N GLY A 69 -31.07 -20.96 -12.89
CA GLY A 69 -29.80 -20.24 -12.89
C GLY A 69 -29.85 -18.95 -12.06
N PHE A 70 -30.95 -18.17 -12.17
CA PHE A 70 -31.14 -16.97 -11.37
C PHE A 70 -31.29 -17.30 -9.87
N ILE A 71 -32.06 -18.33 -9.51
CA ILE A 71 -32.21 -18.78 -8.12
C ILE A 71 -30.87 -19.23 -7.54
N MET A 72 -30.09 -20.05 -8.26
CA MET A 72 -28.78 -20.50 -7.78
C MET A 72 -27.74 -19.36 -7.71
N ALA A 73 -27.83 -18.34 -8.57
CA ALA A 73 -26.98 -17.16 -8.49
C ALA A 73 -27.39 -16.20 -7.35
N ALA A 74 -28.69 -16.10 -7.05
CA ALA A 74 -29.25 -15.19 -6.06
C ALA A 74 -29.23 -15.76 -4.63
N ALA A 75 -29.31 -17.08 -4.42
CA ALA A 75 -29.41 -17.67 -3.08
C ALA A 75 -28.25 -17.28 -2.13
N PRO A 76 -26.96 -17.30 -2.53
CA PRO A 76 -25.88 -16.85 -1.65
C PRO A 76 -25.92 -15.35 -1.33
N ALA A 77 -26.49 -14.55 -2.23
CA ALA A 77 -26.71 -13.12 -2.00
C ALA A 77 -27.90 -12.87 -1.06
N TYR A 78 -28.96 -13.68 -1.16
CA TYR A 78 -30.13 -13.63 -0.29
C TYR A 78 -29.76 -13.96 1.17
N GLU A 79 -29.07 -15.07 1.43
CA GLU A 79 -28.60 -15.43 2.78
C GLU A 79 -27.64 -14.39 3.37
N SER A 80 -26.73 -13.86 2.54
CA SER A 80 -25.83 -12.78 2.95
C SER A 80 -26.61 -11.51 3.27
N ALA A 81 -27.65 -11.17 2.50
CA ALA A 81 -28.51 -10.02 2.75
C ALA A 81 -29.35 -10.20 4.02
N THR A 82 -30.02 -11.34 4.24
CA THR A 82 -30.83 -11.57 5.45
C THR A 82 -29.98 -11.50 6.73
N THR A 83 -28.74 -12.00 6.69
CA THR A 83 -27.79 -11.91 7.83
C THR A 83 -27.31 -10.48 8.10
N ILE A 84 -27.37 -9.58 7.11
CA ILE A 84 -27.07 -8.14 7.26
C ILE A 84 -28.32 -7.35 7.69
N LEU A 85 -29.51 -7.75 7.20
CA LEU A 85 -30.83 -7.24 7.59
C LEU A 85 -31.13 -7.48 9.08
N SER A 86 -30.72 -8.64 9.59
CA SER A 86 -31.01 -9.09 10.94
C SER A 86 -29.81 -9.88 11.48
N PRO A 87 -28.78 -9.17 12.00
CA PRO A 87 -27.60 -9.82 12.55
C PRO A 87 -27.94 -10.61 13.82
N PRO A 88 -27.27 -11.74 14.10
CA PRO A 88 -27.48 -12.55 15.30
C PRO A 88 -27.39 -11.75 16.61
N SER A 89 -28.28 -12.06 17.54
CA SER A 89 -28.23 -11.54 18.91
C SER A 89 -26.99 -12.06 19.65
N ASP A 90 -26.58 -11.35 20.70
CA ASP A 90 -25.38 -11.72 21.47
C ASP A 90 -25.46 -13.13 22.06
N ALA A 91 -26.63 -13.56 22.52
CA ALA A 91 -26.86 -14.93 22.99
C ALA A 91 -26.70 -15.98 21.87
N GLU A 92 -27.24 -15.73 20.67
CA GLU A 92 -27.08 -16.64 19.53
C GLU A 92 -25.60 -16.79 19.14
N THR A 93 -24.82 -15.70 19.14
CA THR A 93 -23.40 -15.73 18.75
C THR A 93 -22.53 -16.70 19.54
N LEU A 94 -22.93 -17.04 20.77
CA LEU A 94 -22.21 -18.00 21.62
C LEU A 94 -22.30 -19.42 21.06
N SER A 95 -23.45 -19.77 20.45
CA SER A 95 -23.77 -21.09 19.89
C SER A 95 -23.34 -21.28 18.43
N MET A 96 -23.01 -20.21 17.72
CA MET A 96 -22.69 -20.23 16.29
C MET A 96 -21.30 -20.80 15.94
N PHE A 97 -20.44 -21.05 16.93
CA PHE A 97 -19.09 -21.59 16.71
C PHE A 97 -19.05 -23.06 17.14
N THR A 98 -18.60 -23.91 16.22
CA THR A 98 -18.28 -25.32 16.50
C THR A 98 -16.77 -25.49 16.32
N PRO A 99 -16.03 -25.92 17.36
CA PRO A 99 -14.61 -26.22 17.22
C PRO A 99 -14.35 -27.27 16.12
N PRO A 100 -13.38 -27.03 15.20
CA PRO A 100 -13.11 -27.94 14.09
C PRO A 100 -12.27 -29.17 14.46
N ASP A 101 -11.60 -29.14 15.61
CA ASP A 101 -10.67 -30.16 16.09
C ASP A 101 -10.54 -30.12 17.64
N ASP A 102 -9.92 -31.16 18.20
CA ASP A 102 -9.72 -31.30 19.65
C ASP A 102 -8.87 -30.17 20.23
N ASP A 103 -7.94 -29.58 19.46
CA ASP A 103 -7.05 -28.51 19.92
C ASP A 103 -7.81 -27.18 20.12
N ALA A 104 -8.77 -26.91 19.24
CA ALA A 104 -9.75 -25.84 19.37
C ALA A 104 -10.76 -26.11 20.49
N GLN A 105 -11.25 -27.35 20.63
CA GLN A 105 -12.19 -27.74 21.69
C GLN A 105 -11.56 -27.55 23.09
N ASN A 106 -10.33 -28.02 23.29
CA ASN A 106 -9.59 -27.80 24.55
C ASN A 106 -9.38 -26.31 24.88
N LYS A 107 -9.21 -25.44 23.87
CA LYS A 107 -9.08 -23.98 24.06
C LYS A 107 -10.41 -23.31 24.41
N GLU A 108 -11.49 -23.77 23.77
CA GLU A 108 -12.86 -23.36 24.04
C GLU A 108 -13.27 -23.74 25.48
N ASP A 109 -13.01 -24.99 25.89
CA ASP A 109 -13.35 -25.49 27.23
C ASP A 109 -12.50 -24.83 28.34
N PHE A 110 -11.20 -24.62 28.10
CA PHE A 110 -10.34 -23.88 29.03
C PHE A 110 -10.89 -22.48 29.32
N ILE A 111 -11.27 -21.71 28.29
CA ILE A 111 -11.86 -20.37 28.47
C ILE A 111 -13.21 -20.48 29.21
N ASN A 112 -14.09 -21.40 28.82
CA ASN A 112 -15.40 -21.56 29.45
C ASN A 112 -15.35 -21.94 30.95
N SER A 113 -14.35 -22.73 31.34
CA SER A 113 -14.13 -23.18 32.72
C SER A 113 -13.38 -22.17 33.62
N HIS A 114 -12.79 -21.11 33.04
CA HIS A 114 -11.88 -20.22 33.78
C HIS A 114 -12.62 -19.39 34.85
N PRO A 115 -12.08 -19.24 36.09
CA PRO A 115 -12.73 -18.45 37.15
C PRO A 115 -13.05 -16.99 36.78
N LEU A 116 -12.28 -16.36 35.89
CA LEU A 116 -12.59 -15.02 35.38
C LEU A 116 -13.88 -15.04 34.53
N VAL A 117 -14.10 -16.09 33.74
CA VAL A 117 -15.32 -16.24 32.92
C VAL A 117 -16.52 -16.53 33.81
N ALA A 118 -16.37 -17.35 34.85
CA ALA A 118 -17.41 -17.57 35.84
C ALA A 118 -17.82 -16.26 36.57
N SER A 119 -16.85 -15.41 36.96
CA SER A 119 -17.15 -14.14 37.62
C SER A 119 -17.71 -13.06 36.69
N LEU A 120 -17.32 -13.04 35.40
CA LEU A 120 -17.95 -12.18 34.38
C LEU A 120 -19.40 -12.60 34.09
N ARG A 121 -19.67 -13.92 33.99
CA ARG A 121 -21.03 -14.48 33.82
C ARG A 121 -21.93 -14.26 35.03
N ALA A 122 -21.37 -14.18 36.24
CA ALA A 122 -22.11 -13.91 37.46
C ALA A 122 -22.52 -12.43 37.63
N ASN A 123 -21.93 -11.50 36.86
CA ASN A 123 -22.23 -10.08 36.95
C ASN A 123 -23.35 -9.68 35.97
N PRO A 124 -24.54 -9.25 36.45
CA PRO A 124 -25.68 -8.94 35.59
C PRO A 124 -25.50 -7.69 34.74
N ASP A 125 -24.47 -6.86 34.97
CA ASP A 125 -24.20 -5.67 34.14
C ASP A 125 -23.41 -5.97 32.87
N PHE A 126 -22.77 -7.14 32.76
CA PHE A 126 -22.09 -7.58 31.55
C PHE A 126 -23.03 -8.34 30.61
N VAL A 127 -22.86 -8.12 29.31
CA VAL A 127 -23.46 -8.90 28.22
C VAL A 127 -22.36 -9.70 27.53
N GLU A 128 -22.44 -11.02 27.58
CA GLU A 128 -21.52 -11.94 26.90
C GLU A 128 -21.89 -12.09 25.41
N SER A 129 -20.88 -12.14 24.55
CA SER A 129 -21.03 -12.18 23.09
C SER A 129 -19.79 -12.79 22.41
N ARG A 130 -19.93 -13.22 21.15
CA ARG A 130 -18.82 -13.35 20.20
C ARG A 130 -19.01 -12.37 19.03
N PRO A 131 -18.51 -11.14 19.12
CA PRO A 131 -18.81 -10.08 18.15
C PRO A 131 -18.49 -10.45 16.69
N HIS A 132 -17.41 -11.22 16.47
CA HIS A 132 -17.01 -11.65 15.12
C HIS A 132 -17.99 -12.66 14.48
N MET A 133 -18.81 -13.36 15.26
CA MET A 133 -19.80 -14.30 14.73
C MET A 133 -21.01 -13.60 14.11
N LYS A 134 -21.30 -12.35 14.50
CA LYS A 134 -22.30 -11.49 13.85
C LYS A 134 -21.94 -11.14 12.39
N ILE A 135 -20.67 -11.31 11.99
CA ILE A 135 -20.22 -11.09 10.62
C ILE A 135 -20.68 -12.29 9.76
N PRO A 136 -21.37 -12.08 8.60
CA PRO A 136 -21.75 -13.16 7.70
C PRO A 136 -20.54 -13.99 7.24
N PRO A 137 -20.62 -15.34 7.16
CA PRO A 137 -19.48 -16.19 6.77
C PRO A 137 -18.84 -15.79 5.43
N THR A 138 -19.65 -15.38 4.45
CA THR A 138 -19.24 -14.88 3.14
C THR A 138 -18.36 -13.61 3.21
N TRP A 139 -18.51 -12.81 4.27
CA TRP A 139 -17.81 -11.54 4.48
C TRP A 139 -16.62 -11.65 5.45
N ARG A 140 -16.55 -12.68 6.31
CA ARG A 140 -15.45 -12.86 7.29
C ARG A 140 -14.06 -12.80 6.67
N LYS A 141 -13.87 -13.37 5.47
CA LYS A 141 -12.61 -13.29 4.68
C LYS A 141 -12.15 -11.86 4.32
N HIS A 142 -13.00 -10.85 4.45
CA HIS A 142 -12.69 -9.44 4.24
C HIS A 142 -12.59 -8.65 5.56
N ASN A 143 -12.72 -9.31 6.71
CA ASN A 143 -12.54 -8.73 8.03
C ASN A 143 -11.23 -9.23 8.67
N LEU A 144 -10.39 -8.31 9.12
CA LEU A 144 -9.06 -8.61 9.65
C LEU A 144 -9.12 -9.48 10.93
N THR A 145 -9.87 -9.03 11.92
CA THR A 145 -9.98 -9.64 13.26
C THR A 145 -10.96 -10.80 13.31
N GLY A 146 -12.05 -10.72 12.55
CA GLY A 146 -13.11 -11.73 12.44
C GLY A 146 -12.93 -12.74 11.32
N GLY A 147 -11.74 -12.82 10.72
CA GLY A 147 -11.45 -13.75 9.62
C GLY A 147 -9.96 -13.95 9.37
N THR A 148 -9.25 -12.92 8.87
CA THR A 148 -7.84 -13.05 8.47
C THR A 148 -6.91 -13.51 9.61
N LEU A 149 -7.21 -13.11 10.84
CA LEU A 149 -6.47 -13.47 12.06
C LEU A 149 -7.09 -14.66 12.84
N ILE A 150 -8.15 -15.30 12.33
CA ILE A 150 -8.81 -16.46 12.95
C ILE A 150 -8.39 -17.76 12.26
N GLY A 151 -8.36 -18.85 13.03
CA GLY A 151 -8.14 -20.21 12.55
C GLY A 151 -6.84 -20.86 13.05
N PRO A 152 -6.46 -22.03 12.49
CA PRO A 152 -5.27 -22.77 12.90
C PRO A 152 -4.00 -21.91 12.91
N GLY A 153 -3.18 -22.12 13.94
CA GLY A 153 -1.98 -21.34 14.22
C GLY A 153 -2.21 -19.89 14.66
N LYS A 154 -3.45 -19.37 14.65
CA LYS A 154 -3.76 -17.95 14.91
C LYS A 154 -4.67 -17.80 16.13
N VAL A 155 -5.71 -16.97 16.06
CA VAL A 155 -6.81 -16.98 17.02
C VAL A 155 -7.71 -18.18 16.67
N VAL A 156 -7.40 -19.34 17.25
CA VAL A 156 -8.05 -20.63 16.93
C VAL A 156 -9.55 -20.61 17.25
N VAL A 157 -9.91 -20.01 18.39
CA VAL A 157 -11.29 -19.87 18.89
C VAL A 157 -11.72 -18.40 18.81
N PRO A 158 -12.87 -18.06 18.19
CA PRO A 158 -13.34 -16.68 18.10
C PRO A 158 -13.48 -16.02 19.49
N PRO A 159 -12.90 -14.83 19.72
CA PRO A 159 -12.82 -14.22 21.05
C PRO A 159 -14.17 -14.03 21.74
N PHE A 160 -14.24 -14.48 22.99
CA PHE A 160 -15.34 -14.14 23.90
C PHE A 160 -15.22 -12.68 24.33
N SER A 161 -16.34 -11.96 24.39
CA SER A 161 -16.37 -10.55 24.78
C SER A 161 -17.54 -10.24 25.71
N TRP A 162 -17.25 -9.62 26.85
CA TRP A 162 -18.20 -9.11 27.83
C TRP A 162 -18.21 -7.58 27.78
N THR A 163 -19.35 -6.99 27.44
CA THR A 163 -19.53 -5.53 27.40
C THR A 163 -20.44 -5.09 28.55
N GLU A 164 -20.00 -4.13 29.35
CA GLU A 164 -20.84 -3.55 30.41
C GLU A 164 -21.95 -2.71 29.78
N LYS A 165 -23.18 -2.84 30.29
CA LYS A 165 -24.33 -2.02 29.88
C LYS A 165 -23.95 -0.53 29.94
N ASN A 166 -24.36 0.20 28.90
CA ASN A 166 -24.00 1.61 28.68
C ASN A 166 -22.51 1.86 28.37
N GLY A 167 -21.72 0.86 27.92
CA GLY A 167 -20.39 1.09 27.32
C GLY A 167 -19.33 1.65 28.29
N LYS A 168 -19.46 1.33 29.57
CA LYS A 168 -18.55 1.81 30.62
C LYS A 168 -17.25 1.00 30.69
N SER A 169 -17.33 -0.33 30.59
CA SER A 169 -16.17 -1.21 30.53
C SER A 169 -16.38 -2.41 29.60
N PHE A 170 -15.28 -3.04 29.21
CA PHE A 170 -15.23 -4.15 28.25
C PHE A 170 -14.11 -5.12 28.63
N VAL A 171 -14.38 -6.42 28.51
CA VAL A 171 -13.39 -7.49 28.68
C VAL A 171 -13.48 -8.44 27.50
N GLN A 172 -12.35 -8.82 26.92
CA GLN A 172 -12.27 -9.84 25.85
C GLN A 172 -11.19 -10.87 26.17
N ILE A 173 -11.47 -12.14 25.90
CA ILE A 173 -10.55 -13.26 26.12
C ILE A 173 -10.30 -13.99 24.80
N CYS A 174 -9.04 -14.26 24.48
CA CYS A 174 -8.64 -15.01 23.29
C CYS A 174 -7.36 -15.84 23.50
N HIS A 175 -7.22 -16.94 22.76
CA HIS A 175 -5.96 -17.65 22.60
C HIS A 175 -5.18 -17.09 21.40
N VAL A 176 -3.84 -17.03 21.49
CA VAL A 176 -2.96 -16.58 20.40
C VAL A 176 -1.93 -17.64 19.99
N GLY A 177 -1.97 -18.09 18.73
CA GLY A 177 -1.05 -19.10 18.19
C GLY A 177 0.21 -18.54 17.50
N THR A 178 1.05 -19.46 17.00
CA THR A 178 2.38 -19.20 16.42
C THR A 178 2.40 -18.38 15.12
N ASP A 179 1.35 -18.41 14.30
CA ASP A 179 1.30 -17.70 13.01
C ASP A 179 1.16 -16.18 13.20
N LEU A 180 0.85 -15.75 14.42
CA LEU A 180 0.78 -14.34 14.83
C LEU A 180 2.15 -13.80 15.28
N CYS A 181 3.22 -14.62 15.23
CA CYS A 181 4.57 -14.24 15.63
C CYS A 181 5.20 -13.19 14.71
N GLY A 182 5.93 -12.24 15.32
CA GLY A 182 6.85 -11.35 14.60
C GLY A 182 8.32 -11.78 14.72
N HIS A 183 8.64 -12.45 15.83
CA HIS A 183 9.89 -13.15 16.10
C HIS A 183 9.51 -14.56 16.57
N MET A 184 10.38 -15.57 16.40
CA MET A 184 10.07 -16.93 16.84
C MET A 184 9.62 -16.95 18.32
N GLY A 185 8.42 -17.50 18.56
CA GLY A 185 7.78 -17.60 19.87
C GLY A 185 7.11 -16.32 20.41
N ILE A 186 7.25 -15.16 19.76
CA ILE A 186 6.77 -13.86 20.26
C ILE A 186 5.76 -13.25 19.27
N ILE A 187 4.52 -13.06 19.75
CA ILE A 187 3.41 -12.43 19.04
C ILE A 187 3.81 -11.03 18.58
N HIS A 188 3.56 -10.73 17.30
CA HIS A 188 3.88 -9.46 16.69
C HIS A 188 3.10 -8.32 17.38
N GLY A 189 3.79 -7.24 17.78
CA GLY A 189 3.16 -6.11 18.48
C GLY A 189 1.97 -5.50 17.73
N GLY A 190 1.99 -5.53 16.38
CA GLY A 190 0.87 -5.10 15.54
C GLY A 190 -0.42 -5.93 15.73
N PHE A 191 -0.34 -7.20 16.15
CA PHE A 191 -1.53 -7.97 16.55
C PHE A 191 -2.14 -7.40 17.83
N LEU A 192 -1.32 -7.18 18.86
CA LEU A 192 -1.76 -6.56 20.13
C LEU A 192 -2.37 -5.17 19.87
N ALA A 193 -1.78 -4.38 18.98
CA ALA A 193 -2.33 -3.09 18.56
C ALA A 193 -3.68 -3.19 17.85
N THR A 194 -3.86 -4.20 17.00
CA THR A 194 -5.14 -4.46 16.31
C THR A 194 -6.23 -4.87 17.30
N VAL A 195 -5.90 -5.73 18.27
CA VAL A 195 -6.83 -6.16 19.33
C VAL A 195 -7.16 -5.00 20.27
N LEU A 196 -6.19 -4.16 20.62
CA LEU A 196 -6.41 -2.94 21.41
C LEU A 196 -7.36 -1.96 20.69
N ASP A 197 -7.12 -1.65 19.41
CA ASP A 197 -7.99 -0.73 18.66
C ASP A 197 -9.43 -1.26 18.55
N GLU A 198 -9.59 -2.57 18.27
CA GLU A 198 -10.92 -3.17 18.16
C GLU A 198 -11.65 -3.26 19.52
N GLY A 199 -10.91 -3.59 20.60
CA GLY A 199 -11.46 -3.73 21.95
C GLY A 199 -11.83 -2.40 22.61
N LEU A 200 -10.96 -1.39 22.51
CA LEU A 200 -11.25 -0.04 23.03
C LEU A 200 -12.36 0.64 22.21
N GLY A 201 -12.44 0.37 20.91
CA GLY A 201 -13.59 0.77 20.08
C GLY A 201 -14.90 0.17 20.60
N ARG A 202 -15.00 -1.16 20.71
CA ARG A 202 -16.21 -1.84 21.23
C ARG A 202 -16.63 -1.37 22.60
N CYS A 203 -15.68 -1.06 23.49
CA CYS A 203 -15.96 -0.52 24.82
C CYS A 203 -16.81 0.76 24.76
N CYS A 204 -16.44 1.71 23.89
CA CYS A 204 -17.08 3.02 23.82
C CYS A 204 -18.17 3.17 22.75
N PHE A 205 -18.40 2.17 21.90
CA PHE A 205 -19.50 2.23 20.93
C PHE A 205 -20.86 2.52 21.61
N PRO A 206 -21.28 1.88 22.72
CA PRO A 206 -22.59 2.16 23.33
C PRO A 206 -22.77 3.55 23.98
N VAL A 207 -21.71 4.36 24.08
CA VAL A 207 -21.79 5.77 24.54
C VAL A 207 -21.66 6.78 23.41
N LEU A 208 -21.33 6.33 22.19
CA LEU A 208 -21.16 7.18 21.02
C LEU A 208 -22.47 7.26 20.23
N PRO A 209 -22.80 8.44 19.66
CA PRO A 209 -23.97 8.57 18.79
C PRO A 209 -23.98 7.52 17.68
N PHE A 210 -25.15 6.90 17.47
CA PHE A 210 -25.42 5.83 16.51
C PHE A 210 -24.63 4.54 16.75
N ASN A 211 -24.07 4.35 17.96
CA ASN A 211 -23.22 3.22 18.34
C ASN A 211 -21.96 3.03 17.45
N VAL A 212 -21.45 4.11 16.84
CA VAL A 212 -20.32 4.08 15.90
C VAL A 212 -19.24 5.08 16.31
N GLY A 213 -17.99 4.63 16.32
CA GLY A 213 -16.80 5.46 16.53
C GLY A 213 -15.65 5.10 15.60
N MET A 214 -14.93 6.11 15.11
CA MET A 214 -13.69 5.95 14.35
C MET A 214 -12.49 6.36 15.21
N THR A 215 -11.42 5.58 15.20
CA THR A 215 -10.17 5.85 15.94
C THR A 215 -9.50 7.12 15.41
N ALA A 216 -9.41 8.17 16.24
CA ALA A 216 -8.80 9.44 15.89
C ALA A 216 -7.41 9.64 16.53
N LYS A 217 -7.15 8.96 17.66
CA LYS A 217 -5.82 8.75 18.23
C LYS A 217 -5.82 7.40 18.94
N LEU A 218 -4.73 6.65 18.81
CA LEU A 218 -4.40 5.48 19.61
C LEU A 218 -2.93 5.58 20.02
N GLU A 219 -2.63 5.42 21.30
CA GLU A 219 -1.28 5.45 21.85
C GLU A 219 -1.06 4.19 22.68
N ILE A 220 -0.04 3.40 22.34
CA ILE A 220 0.22 2.07 22.92
C ILE A 220 1.62 2.04 23.52
N ASN A 221 1.70 1.55 24.75
CA ASN A 221 2.94 1.33 25.48
C ASN A 221 3.08 -0.17 25.78
N TYR A 222 3.91 -0.86 25.00
CA TYR A 222 4.30 -2.25 25.26
C TYR A 222 5.12 -2.33 26.56
N LYS A 223 4.90 -3.38 27.35
CA LYS A 223 5.46 -3.57 28.70
C LYS A 223 6.25 -4.87 28.82
N ALA A 224 5.76 -5.96 28.21
CA ALA A 224 6.37 -7.27 28.21
C ALA A 224 6.11 -7.99 26.85
N PRO A 225 6.96 -8.93 26.43
CA PRO A 225 6.71 -9.72 25.22
C PRO A 225 5.49 -10.63 25.43
N ALA A 226 4.59 -10.64 24.45
CA ALA A 226 3.50 -11.61 24.40
C ALA A 226 3.99 -12.90 23.73
N MET A 227 4.00 -14.00 24.46
CA MET A 227 4.41 -15.31 23.93
C MET A 227 3.29 -15.92 23.09
N ALA A 228 3.65 -16.81 22.16
CA ALA A 228 2.69 -17.63 21.44
C ALA A 228 2.22 -18.83 22.28
N ASN A 229 1.05 -19.36 21.93
CA ASN A 229 0.33 -20.45 22.59
C ASN A 229 -0.06 -20.14 24.05
N GLN A 230 -0.46 -18.89 24.29
CA GLN A 230 -1.00 -18.42 25.58
C GLN A 230 -2.39 -17.80 25.41
N TYR A 231 -3.07 -17.58 26.54
CA TYR A 231 -4.33 -16.87 26.60
C TYR A 231 -4.14 -15.42 27.04
N LEU A 232 -4.87 -14.51 26.41
CA LEU A 232 -4.82 -13.07 26.64
C LEU A 232 -6.17 -12.57 27.16
N VAL A 233 -6.13 -11.59 28.05
CA VAL A 233 -7.28 -10.76 28.43
C VAL A 233 -7.03 -9.34 27.95
N LEU A 234 -7.91 -8.79 27.13
CA LEU A 234 -8.03 -7.34 26.96
C LEU A 234 -9.03 -6.82 27.98
N ARG A 235 -8.68 -5.71 28.64
CA ARG A 235 -9.60 -4.89 29.45
C ARG A 235 -9.62 -3.47 28.89
N ALA A 236 -10.80 -2.84 28.87
CA ALA A 236 -10.95 -1.44 28.51
C ALA A 236 -12.04 -0.77 29.34
N THR A 237 -11.90 0.55 29.55
CA THR A 237 -12.82 1.39 30.31
C THR A 237 -12.96 2.73 29.58
N THR A 238 -14.21 3.16 29.34
CA THR A 238 -14.51 4.50 28.82
C THR A 238 -14.29 5.52 29.92
N THR A 239 -13.25 6.34 29.82
CA THR A 239 -12.85 7.28 30.88
C THR A 239 -13.54 8.64 30.76
N LYS A 240 -13.97 9.04 29.55
CA LYS A 240 -14.64 10.33 29.29
C LYS A 240 -15.49 10.30 28.02
N VAL A 241 -16.58 11.05 28.00
CA VAL A 241 -17.42 11.27 26.80
C VAL A 241 -17.74 12.75 26.64
N GLU A 242 -17.62 13.29 25.43
CA GLU A 242 -18.00 14.67 25.07
C GLU A 242 -18.73 14.68 23.71
N GLY A 243 -20.05 14.53 23.72
CA GLY A 243 -20.90 14.57 22.53
C GLY A 243 -20.57 13.45 21.54
N ARG A 244 -19.82 13.76 20.47
CA ARG A 244 -19.36 12.77 19.47
C ARG A 244 -17.97 12.20 19.76
N LYS A 245 -17.39 12.42 20.94
CA LYS A 245 -16.05 11.93 21.32
C LYS A 245 -16.13 11.01 22.53
N ALA A 246 -15.36 9.93 22.52
CA ALA A 246 -15.12 9.10 23.69
C ALA A 246 -13.61 8.86 23.86
N TRP A 247 -13.15 8.95 25.11
CA TRP A 247 -11.79 8.57 25.52
C TRP A 247 -11.87 7.24 26.23
N VAL A 248 -10.94 6.34 25.89
CA VAL A 248 -10.91 4.98 26.40
C VAL A 248 -9.49 4.65 26.80
N GLU A 249 -9.33 4.02 27.97
CA GLU A 249 -8.07 3.45 28.41
C GLU A 249 -8.24 1.94 28.56
N GLY A 250 -7.15 1.19 28.40
CA GLY A 250 -7.19 -0.26 28.49
C GLY A 250 -5.83 -0.91 28.39
N HIS A 251 -5.80 -2.23 28.53
CA HIS A 251 -4.57 -3.01 28.47
C HIS A 251 -4.84 -4.45 28.04
N ILE A 252 -3.77 -5.12 27.60
CA ILE A 252 -3.73 -6.57 27.43
C ILE A 252 -2.84 -7.15 28.53
N GLU A 253 -3.34 -8.17 29.22
CA GLU A 253 -2.64 -8.98 30.22
C GLU A 253 -2.67 -10.47 29.84
N THR A 254 -1.77 -11.28 30.40
CA THR A 254 -1.92 -12.75 30.35
C THR A 254 -3.12 -13.19 31.18
N LEU A 255 -3.86 -14.18 30.70
CA LEU A 255 -4.83 -14.91 31.52
C LEU A 255 -4.06 -15.97 32.33
N PRO A 256 -4.12 -15.96 33.67
CA PRO A 256 -3.46 -16.98 34.50
C PRO A 256 -3.93 -18.39 34.16
N THR A 257 -2.99 -19.33 34.12
CA THR A 257 -3.19 -20.75 33.82
C THR A 257 -3.12 -21.64 35.05
N SER A 258 -2.40 -21.18 36.09
CA SER A 258 -2.20 -21.90 37.36
C SER A 258 -2.74 -21.11 38.55
N GLU A 259 -3.22 -21.80 39.58
CA GLU A 259 -3.77 -21.16 40.78
C GLU A 259 -2.66 -20.38 41.53
N GLY A 260 -2.87 -19.08 41.74
CA GLY A 260 -1.90 -18.15 42.32
C GLY A 260 -1.02 -17.38 41.32
N GLU A 261 -1.00 -17.77 40.04
CA GLU A 261 -0.32 -17.02 38.97
C GLU A 261 -0.94 -15.62 38.80
N GLN A 262 -0.10 -14.59 38.64
CA GLN A 262 -0.54 -13.19 38.52
C GLN A 262 -0.59 -12.75 37.05
N PRO A 263 -1.62 -12.02 36.60
CA PRO A 263 -1.69 -11.45 35.26
C PRO A 263 -0.49 -10.52 34.97
N ILE A 264 0.23 -10.78 33.88
CA ILE A 264 1.34 -9.95 33.43
C ILE A 264 0.79 -8.98 32.37
N VAL A 265 0.82 -7.68 32.65
CA VAL A 265 0.42 -6.65 31.67
C VAL A 265 1.46 -6.61 30.53
N LEU A 266 1.00 -6.89 29.31
CA LEU A 266 1.82 -6.99 28.11
C LEU A 266 1.87 -5.67 27.34
N ALA A 267 0.75 -4.95 27.28
CA ALA A 267 0.65 -3.63 26.66
C ALA A 267 -0.48 -2.80 27.27
N THR A 268 -0.29 -1.49 27.43
CA THR A 268 -1.32 -0.53 27.89
C THR A 268 -1.60 0.50 26.81
N ALA A 269 -2.85 0.92 26.63
CA ALA A 269 -3.26 1.89 25.61
C ALA A 269 -4.17 3.00 26.14
N SER A 270 -4.10 4.16 25.48
CA SER A 270 -5.12 5.21 25.56
C SER A 270 -5.56 5.61 24.15
N ALA A 271 -6.85 5.87 23.99
CA ALA A 271 -7.48 6.10 22.69
C ALA A 271 -8.54 7.21 22.73
N LEU A 272 -8.78 7.80 21.55
CA LEU A 272 -9.85 8.76 21.30
C LEU A 272 -10.64 8.28 20.08
N TYR A 273 -11.91 7.95 20.28
CA TYR A 273 -12.87 7.60 19.23
C TYR A 273 -13.79 8.78 18.94
N ILE A 274 -14.16 8.95 17.67
CA ILE A 274 -15.04 10.03 17.21
C ILE A 274 -16.15 9.46 16.31
N SER A 275 -17.41 9.70 16.69
CA SER A 275 -18.58 9.35 15.88
C SER A 275 -18.69 10.28 14.65
N PRO A 276 -18.88 9.77 13.41
CA PRO A 276 -18.95 10.59 12.20
C PRO A 276 -20.06 11.65 12.22
N LYS A 277 -19.84 12.81 11.60
CA LYS A 277 -20.88 13.87 11.49
C LYS A 277 -22.10 13.45 10.67
N GLN A 278 -21.93 12.50 9.74
CA GLN A 278 -22.98 12.01 8.84
C GLN A 278 -23.67 10.74 9.36
N ALA A 279 -23.42 10.34 10.61
CA ALA A 279 -24.09 9.17 11.18
C ALA A 279 -25.61 9.40 11.38
N ALA A 280 -26.06 10.65 11.53
CA ALA A 280 -27.50 10.99 11.54
C ALA A 280 -28.22 10.65 10.22
N THR A 281 -27.54 10.79 9.07
CA THR A 281 -28.08 10.38 7.76
C THR A 281 -28.07 8.86 7.54
N LEU A 282 -27.82 8.06 8.59
CA LEU A 282 -28.07 6.61 8.61
C LEU A 282 -29.43 6.27 9.27
N GLU A 283 -30.11 7.24 9.89
CA GLU A 283 -31.27 7.01 10.78
C GLU A 283 -32.64 7.22 10.10
N ASP A 284 -32.70 7.89 8.94
CA ASP A 284 -33.94 8.09 8.15
C ASP A 284 -34.51 6.78 7.52
N HIS A 285 -33.89 5.62 7.79
CA HIS A 285 -34.40 4.30 7.42
C HIS A 285 -34.81 3.48 8.65
N PRO A 286 -36.11 3.43 9.02
CA PRO A 286 -36.57 2.71 10.19
C PRO A 286 -36.55 1.19 9.98
N ALA A 287 -35.49 0.54 10.46
CA ALA A 287 -35.38 -0.92 10.66
C ALA A 287 -35.78 -1.82 9.47
N GLN A 288 -35.57 -1.34 8.25
CA GLN A 288 -35.57 -2.14 7.02
C GLN A 288 -34.26 -1.86 6.29
N GLY A 289 -33.26 -2.71 6.54
CA GLY A 289 -31.93 -2.59 5.95
C GLY A 289 -31.86 -3.08 4.49
N GLY A 290 -30.65 -2.98 3.95
CA GLY A 290 -30.37 -3.26 2.55
C GLY A 290 -29.49 -2.16 1.99
N TYR A 291 -28.21 -2.46 1.76
CA TYR A 291 -27.27 -1.52 1.14
C TYR A 291 -27.53 -1.45 -0.37
N GLU A 292 -28.61 -0.79 -0.79
CA GLU A 292 -28.89 -0.58 -2.20
C GLU A 292 -28.06 0.58 -2.76
N VAL A 293 -26.84 0.26 -3.20
CA VAL A 293 -26.04 1.17 -4.04
C VAL A 293 -26.64 1.14 -5.46
N ALA A 294 -27.71 1.92 -5.65
CA ALA A 294 -28.43 2.03 -6.91
C ALA A 294 -27.58 2.75 -7.98
N TRP A 295 -26.79 1.98 -8.74
CA TRP A 295 -26.07 2.48 -9.91
C TRP A 295 -27.01 2.66 -11.10
N SER A 296 -27.64 3.83 -11.22
CA SER A 296 -28.39 4.19 -12.44
C SER A 296 -27.39 4.50 -13.59
N THR A 297 -27.23 3.58 -14.53
CA THR A 297 -26.48 3.87 -15.76
C THR A 297 -27.32 4.70 -16.72
N ASN A 298 -26.74 5.76 -17.25
CA ASN A 298 -27.14 6.33 -18.54
C ASN A 298 -25.96 6.14 -19.52
N ARG A 299 -26.23 6.16 -20.82
CA ARG A 299 -25.47 5.40 -21.84
C ARG A 299 -23.98 5.76 -22.01
N ASP A 300 -23.52 6.88 -21.46
CA ASP A 300 -22.25 7.51 -21.83
C ASP A 300 -21.18 7.58 -20.71
N ASN A 301 -21.37 6.87 -19.58
CA ASN A 301 -20.33 6.55 -18.57
C ASN A 301 -19.47 7.71 -18.00
N ASP A 302 -20.07 8.87 -17.68
CA ASP A 302 -19.38 9.98 -16.99
C ASP A 302 -19.75 10.09 -15.49
N TRP A 303 -18.74 10.20 -14.63
CA TRP A 303 -18.91 10.26 -13.17
C TRP A 303 -19.01 11.71 -12.66
N LYS A 304 -20.24 12.26 -12.60
CA LYS A 304 -20.49 13.59 -12.03
C LYS A 304 -21.46 13.60 -10.85
N ARG A 305 -21.10 14.41 -9.84
CA ARG A 305 -21.95 14.73 -8.69
C ARG A 305 -23.06 15.70 -9.12
N VAL A 306 -24.27 15.18 -9.31
CA VAL A 306 -25.45 15.99 -9.67
C VAL A 306 -26.25 16.33 -8.43
N TRP A 307 -26.38 17.62 -8.11
CA TRP A 307 -27.51 18.11 -7.32
C TRP A 307 -28.67 18.41 -8.27
N ARG A 308 -29.83 17.79 -8.03
CA ARG A 308 -31.12 18.26 -8.54
C ARG A 308 -32.05 18.48 -7.36
N GLY A 309 -32.39 19.74 -7.12
CA GLY A 309 -33.43 20.17 -6.20
C GLY A 309 -34.48 20.95 -6.97
N ASP A 310 -35.13 20.27 -7.92
CA ASP A 310 -36.24 20.82 -8.70
C ASP A 310 -37.55 20.38 -8.02
N GLY A 311 -38.41 21.26 -7.49
CA GLY A 311 -38.30 22.71 -7.26
C GLY A 311 -39.68 23.32 -6.94
N HIS A 312 -39.72 24.53 -6.38
CA HIS A 312 -40.82 25.54 -6.51
C HIS A 312 -40.48 26.76 -5.63
N THR A 313 -39.78 27.78 -6.16
CA THR A 313 -40.33 28.96 -6.86
C THR A 313 -41.17 29.93 -6.00
N SER A 314 -40.53 31.00 -5.54
CA SER A 314 -41.12 32.35 -5.49
C SER A 314 -40.05 33.38 -5.89
N VAL A 315 -40.42 34.44 -6.60
CA VAL A 315 -39.49 35.34 -7.32
C VAL A 315 -39.65 36.78 -6.84
N ALA A 316 -38.54 37.49 -6.63
CA ALA A 316 -38.51 38.96 -6.61
C ALA A 316 -37.13 39.53 -7.04
N CYS A 317 -37.14 40.38 -8.07
CA CYS A 317 -36.11 41.41 -8.32
C CYS A 317 -36.60 42.73 -7.64
N SER A 318 -35.83 43.79 -7.39
CA SER A 318 -34.44 44.17 -7.75
C SER A 318 -33.75 44.90 -6.54
N THR A 319 -32.99 46.01 -6.53
CA THR A 319 -32.62 47.07 -7.50
C THR A 319 -31.36 47.86 -7.07
N VAL A 320 -30.39 47.98 -7.99
CA VAL A 320 -29.47 49.14 -8.28
C VAL A 320 -28.88 50.04 -7.15
N SER A 321 -27.55 50.26 -7.25
CA SER A 321 -26.71 51.36 -6.66
C SER A 321 -26.43 51.30 -5.14
N GLN A 322 -25.24 51.61 -4.62
CA GLN A 322 -24.34 52.74 -4.94
C GLN A 322 -22.83 52.45 -4.76
N PHE A 323 -22.02 53.18 -5.53
CA PHE A 323 -20.61 53.56 -5.27
C PHE A 323 -20.62 55.07 -4.85
N PRO A 324 -19.58 55.69 -4.22
CA PRO A 324 -18.18 55.53 -4.62
C PRO A 324 -17.09 55.64 -3.51
N THR A 325 -15.84 55.66 -4.00
CA THR A 325 -14.56 55.95 -3.36
C THR A 325 -14.50 57.09 -2.34
N ASN A 326 -13.53 57.01 -1.41
CA ASN A 326 -12.74 58.19 -1.04
C ASN A 326 -11.28 57.82 -0.69
N TYR A 327 -10.35 58.68 -1.13
CA TYR A 327 -8.89 58.60 -0.90
C TYR A 327 -8.43 59.96 -0.37
N ARG A 328 -7.53 60.02 0.62
CA ARG A 328 -6.57 61.13 0.77
C ARG A 328 -5.40 60.80 1.70
N ALA A 329 -4.28 61.47 1.46
CA ALA A 329 -3.02 61.37 2.19
C ALA A 329 -2.45 62.79 2.42
N PHE A 330 -1.10 62.92 2.55
CA PHE A 330 -0.32 64.11 2.97
C PHE A 330 -0.25 64.30 4.50
N LEU A 331 0.83 64.83 5.09
CA LEU A 331 1.85 65.78 4.58
C LEU A 331 3.33 65.34 4.72
N ILE A 332 4.23 66.13 4.12
CA ILE A 332 5.72 66.02 4.08
C ILE A 332 6.29 67.46 4.00
N PRO A 333 7.52 67.79 4.49
CA PRO A 333 8.82 67.38 3.91
C PRO A 333 9.76 66.73 4.98
N SER A 334 11.11 66.78 5.09
CA SER A 334 12.19 67.67 4.59
C SER A 334 13.60 67.02 4.60
N ARG A 335 14.60 67.76 4.08
CA ARG A 335 16.08 67.66 4.25
C ARG A 335 16.62 69.12 4.43
N PRO A 336 17.93 69.47 4.57
CA PRO A 336 19.17 68.67 4.51
C PRO A 336 20.34 69.07 5.50
N PHE A 337 21.49 68.38 5.32
CA PHE A 337 22.89 68.87 5.49
C PHE A 337 23.65 68.86 6.85
N ARG A 338 24.95 69.16 6.73
CA ARG A 338 26.12 69.05 7.66
C ARG A 338 26.58 70.45 8.15
N PRO A 339 27.65 70.61 8.98
CA PRO A 339 28.10 69.92 10.21
C PRO A 339 28.55 70.94 11.33
N ARG A 340 29.43 70.50 12.25
CA ARG A 340 30.44 71.26 13.05
C ARG A 340 30.03 71.88 14.42
N SER A 341 30.72 71.37 15.47
CA SER A 341 31.44 72.10 16.56
C SER A 341 30.63 72.97 17.57
N SER A 342 31.04 73.16 18.85
CA SER A 342 32.31 72.85 19.55
C SER A 342 32.21 73.06 21.07
N LEU A 343 33.07 72.37 21.87
CA LEU A 343 33.51 72.71 23.25
C LEU A 343 32.36 72.66 24.32
N VAL A 344 32.55 72.53 25.65
CA VAL A 344 33.68 72.26 26.58
C VAL A 344 33.03 71.64 27.86
N ASN A 345 33.62 70.79 28.72
CA ASN A 345 34.93 70.87 29.40
C ASN A 345 35.47 69.48 29.86
N ARG A 346 36.69 69.42 30.41
CA ARG A 346 37.29 68.25 31.11
C ARG A 346 37.51 68.55 32.61
N PRO A 347 37.64 67.53 33.48
CA PRO A 347 38.96 66.96 33.86
C PRO A 347 38.92 65.41 33.99
N THR A 348 39.99 64.60 34.10
CA THR A 348 41.47 64.76 34.05
C THR A 348 42.18 63.44 33.61
N ALA A 349 43.50 63.52 33.38
CA ALA A 349 44.55 62.47 33.31
C ALA A 349 44.29 61.03 33.84
N LYS A 350 44.95 59.95 33.37
CA LYS A 350 46.07 59.81 32.39
C LYS A 350 46.15 58.38 31.78
N THR A 351 46.14 58.32 30.46
CA THR A 351 46.84 57.42 29.50
C THR A 351 47.59 56.15 29.99
N GLN A 352 47.20 54.99 29.45
CA GLN A 352 48.10 54.04 28.76
C GLN A 352 47.44 53.59 27.44
N LEU A 353 48.23 53.31 26.40
CA LEU A 353 47.74 52.91 25.07
C LEU A 353 47.82 51.40 24.86
N PHE A 354 46.77 50.82 24.28
CA PHE A 354 46.87 49.63 23.43
C PHE A 354 46.12 49.88 22.11
N SER A 355 46.64 49.35 21.00
CA SER A 355 46.19 49.71 19.65
C SER A 355 44.80 49.14 19.28
N PRO A 356 43.89 49.93 18.67
CA PRO A 356 42.57 49.46 18.24
C PRO A 356 42.60 48.29 17.23
N VAL A 357 43.70 48.14 16.48
CA VAL A 357 43.84 47.14 15.39
C VAL A 357 43.71 45.70 15.90
N VAL A 358 44.06 45.44 17.15
CA VAL A 358 43.99 44.10 17.77
C VAL A 358 42.55 43.71 18.14
N TYR A 359 41.66 44.68 18.37
CA TYR A 359 40.27 44.39 18.76
C TYR A 359 39.39 44.05 17.55
N LEU A 360 39.55 44.77 16.43
CA LEU A 360 38.78 44.50 15.21
C LEU A 360 39.13 43.13 14.59
N THR A 361 40.40 42.76 14.63
CA THR A 361 40.89 41.44 14.16
C THR A 361 40.41 40.30 15.06
N LYS A 362 40.42 40.47 16.39
CA LYS A 362 39.86 39.47 17.32
C LYS A 362 38.34 39.33 17.19
N LEU A 363 37.60 40.43 17.04
CA LEU A 363 36.14 40.37 16.90
C LEU A 363 35.71 39.74 15.57
N THR A 364 36.39 40.06 14.47
CA THR A 364 36.14 39.39 13.17
C THR A 364 36.53 37.92 13.21
N HIS A 365 37.65 37.53 13.81
CA HIS A 365 37.98 36.11 14.00
C HIS A 365 37.00 35.36 14.91
N LEU A 366 36.45 36.01 15.94
CA LEU A 366 35.44 35.40 16.81
C LEU A 366 34.10 35.23 16.07
N LEU A 367 33.66 36.23 15.31
CA LEU A 367 32.44 36.17 14.50
C LEU A 367 32.57 35.17 13.35
N VAL A 368 33.72 35.11 12.67
CA VAL A 368 34.01 34.09 11.65
C VAL A 368 34.07 32.70 12.28
N ARG A 369 34.70 32.52 13.45
CA ARG A 369 34.66 31.23 14.17
C ARG A 369 33.23 30.84 14.57
N LEU A 370 32.42 31.75 15.11
CA LEU A 370 31.05 31.45 15.53
C LEU A 370 30.11 31.17 14.35
N ALA A 371 30.27 31.90 13.24
CA ALA A 371 29.58 31.62 11.98
C ALA A 371 30.00 30.26 11.42
N TRP A 372 31.31 30.00 11.30
CA TRP A 372 31.86 28.76 10.77
C TRP A 372 31.51 27.55 11.63
N HIS A 373 31.48 27.69 12.96
CA HIS A 373 31.09 26.58 13.84
C HIS A 373 29.59 26.31 13.77
N LYS A 374 28.73 27.34 13.67
CA LYS A 374 27.28 27.15 13.48
C LYS A 374 26.95 26.58 12.10
N THR A 375 27.58 27.04 11.01
CA THR A 375 27.38 26.45 9.67
C THR A 375 27.97 25.06 9.59
N SER A 376 29.19 24.81 10.07
CA SER A 376 29.80 23.47 10.05
C SER A 376 28.99 22.45 10.84
N VAL A 377 28.50 22.79 12.05
CA VAL A 377 27.69 21.86 12.85
C VAL A 377 26.33 21.60 12.22
N LEU A 378 25.75 22.56 11.50
CA LEU A 378 24.48 22.35 10.76
C LEU A 378 24.70 21.51 9.49
N PHE A 379 25.77 21.79 8.73
CA PHE A 379 26.14 21.08 7.50
C PHE A 379 26.55 19.63 7.78
N LEU A 380 27.35 19.40 8.84
CA LEU A 380 27.76 18.06 9.27
C LEU A 380 26.57 17.26 9.86
N LYS A 381 25.59 17.91 10.49
CA LYS A 381 24.31 17.29 10.88
C LYS A 381 23.38 16.98 9.71
N PHE A 382 23.48 17.70 8.59
CA PHE A 382 22.72 17.37 7.38
C PHE A 382 23.33 16.18 6.62
N LEU A 383 24.65 15.99 6.71
CA LEU A 383 25.36 14.86 6.10
C LEU A 383 25.34 13.58 6.95
N THR A 384 24.98 13.66 8.24
CA THR A 384 24.89 12.50 9.15
C THR A 384 23.46 12.04 9.35
N SER A 385 22.97 11.25 8.38
CA SER A 385 21.92 10.24 8.69
C SER A 385 22.40 9.36 9.86
N PRO A 386 21.50 8.87 10.73
CA PRO A 386 21.88 8.00 11.84
C PRO A 386 22.43 6.66 11.31
N MET A 387 23.74 6.58 11.16
CA MET A 387 24.42 5.33 10.83
C MET A 387 24.18 4.33 11.96
N ALA A 388 23.88 3.06 11.60
CA ALA A 388 23.72 2.00 12.57
C ALA A 388 25.08 1.67 13.22
N THR A 389 25.37 2.29 14.36
CA THR A 389 26.52 1.98 15.20
C THR A 389 26.45 0.54 15.68
N ASN A 390 27.60 -0.15 15.72
CA ASN A 390 27.76 -1.54 16.14
C ASN A 390 27.18 -2.60 15.16
N VAL A 391 27.14 -2.31 13.85
CA VAL A 391 26.90 -3.33 12.81
C VAL A 391 28.21 -3.68 12.10
N THR A 392 28.67 -4.93 12.24
CA THR A 392 29.80 -5.47 11.49
C THR A 392 29.31 -6.32 10.31
N TRP A 393 29.96 -6.22 9.16
CA TRP A 393 29.66 -7.11 8.03
C TRP A 393 30.17 -8.52 8.31
N HIS A 394 29.30 -9.51 8.07
CA HIS A 394 29.67 -10.92 8.12
C HIS A 394 30.28 -11.37 6.78
N PRO A 395 31.23 -12.33 6.77
CA PRO A 395 31.68 -12.98 5.54
C PRO A 395 30.48 -13.58 4.79
N SER A 396 30.41 -13.37 3.48
CA SER A 396 29.29 -13.81 2.64
C SER A 396 29.76 -14.20 1.23
N LEU A 397 28.86 -14.83 0.47
CA LEU A 397 29.08 -15.25 -0.92
C LEU A 397 29.47 -14.05 -1.80
N SER A 398 30.62 -14.14 -2.48
CA SER A 398 31.12 -13.06 -3.34
C SER A 398 30.17 -12.79 -4.51
N ARG A 399 30.14 -11.56 -5.05
CA ARG A 399 29.24 -11.26 -6.17
C ARG A 399 29.69 -11.93 -7.46
N HIS A 400 30.99 -12.17 -7.63
CA HIS A 400 31.53 -12.98 -8.73
C HIS A 400 30.93 -14.40 -8.72
N GLU A 401 31.12 -15.13 -7.61
CA GLU A 401 30.56 -16.47 -7.37
C GLU A 401 29.04 -16.50 -7.50
N ARG A 402 28.35 -15.48 -6.98
CA ARG A 402 26.89 -15.32 -7.14
C ARG A 402 26.48 -15.20 -8.61
N ASN A 403 27.17 -14.36 -9.38
CA ASN A 403 26.90 -14.17 -10.81
C ASN A 403 27.19 -15.45 -11.62
N GLU A 404 28.23 -16.22 -11.28
CA GLU A 404 28.52 -17.52 -11.91
C GLU A 404 27.43 -18.55 -11.59
N LEU A 405 27.07 -18.72 -10.32
CA LEU A 405 26.02 -19.65 -9.88
C LEU A 405 24.64 -19.29 -10.45
N ARG A 406 24.35 -17.99 -10.60
CA ARG A 406 23.13 -17.46 -11.22
C ARG A 406 23.19 -17.41 -12.74
N ARG A 407 24.38 -17.56 -13.34
CA ARG A 407 24.69 -17.39 -14.78
C ARG A 407 24.24 -16.04 -15.36
N GLN A 408 24.26 -14.99 -14.52
CA GLN A 408 23.73 -13.67 -14.83
C GLN A 408 24.44 -12.61 -13.99
N ARG A 409 24.70 -11.43 -14.57
CA ARG A 409 25.09 -10.21 -13.81
C ARG A 409 23.84 -9.41 -13.46
N GLY A 410 23.78 -8.88 -12.24
CA GLY A 410 22.76 -7.91 -11.84
C GLY A 410 23.23 -6.48 -12.00
N PHE A 411 22.30 -5.58 -12.31
CA PHE A 411 22.53 -4.16 -12.56
C PHE A 411 21.20 -3.39 -12.49
N THR A 412 21.27 -2.06 -12.43
CA THR A 412 20.09 -1.18 -12.34
C THR A 412 19.88 -0.37 -13.62
N ILE A 413 18.71 -0.50 -14.22
CA ILE A 413 18.21 0.40 -15.27
C ILE A 413 17.28 1.41 -14.59
N TRP A 414 17.69 2.68 -14.62
CA TRP A 414 17.03 3.78 -13.93
C TRP A 414 16.31 4.69 -14.92
N PHE A 415 15.01 4.50 -15.11
CA PHE A 415 14.24 5.36 -16.00
C PHE A 415 13.88 6.69 -15.30
N THR A 416 14.22 7.82 -15.94
CA THR A 416 13.83 9.17 -15.50
C THR A 416 13.04 9.90 -16.59
N GLY A 417 12.20 10.88 -16.22
CA GLY A 417 11.41 11.67 -17.17
C GLY A 417 10.09 12.18 -16.58
N LEU A 418 9.38 13.02 -17.32
CA LEU A 418 8.09 13.62 -16.93
C LEU A 418 6.99 12.58 -16.62
N SER A 419 5.90 13.00 -15.97
CA SER A 419 4.69 12.17 -15.90
C SER A 419 4.17 11.86 -17.32
N ALA A 420 3.45 10.75 -17.50
CA ALA A 420 3.00 10.26 -18.81
C ALA A 420 4.08 10.05 -19.90
N SER A 421 5.39 10.16 -19.60
CA SER A 421 6.46 9.97 -20.59
C SER A 421 6.63 8.53 -21.12
N GLY A 422 5.93 7.56 -20.55
CA GLY A 422 5.98 6.15 -20.99
C GLY A 422 6.95 5.25 -20.21
N LYS A 423 7.67 5.78 -19.20
CA LYS A 423 8.61 5.01 -18.33
C LYS A 423 8.09 3.63 -17.95
N SER A 424 6.93 3.56 -17.30
CA SER A 424 6.38 2.29 -16.79
C SER A 424 5.95 1.34 -17.93
N THR A 425 5.51 1.89 -19.07
CA THR A 425 5.17 1.12 -20.28
C THR A 425 6.42 0.44 -20.86
N VAL A 426 7.49 1.21 -21.10
CA VAL A 426 8.77 0.69 -21.61
C VAL A 426 9.41 -0.25 -20.59
N ALA A 427 9.39 0.09 -19.29
CA ALA A 427 9.93 -0.76 -18.24
C ALA A 427 9.18 -2.11 -18.13
N THR A 428 7.86 -2.14 -18.31
CA THR A 428 7.07 -3.38 -18.29
C THR A 428 7.33 -4.24 -19.54
N ALA A 429 7.44 -3.62 -20.72
CA ALA A 429 7.80 -4.33 -21.94
C ALA A 429 9.23 -4.89 -21.89
N LEU A 430 10.17 -4.13 -21.32
CA LEU A 430 11.56 -4.57 -21.09
C LEU A 430 11.64 -5.67 -20.02
N GLU A 431 10.88 -5.58 -18.93
CA GLU A 431 10.74 -6.63 -17.91
C GLU A 431 10.29 -7.95 -18.56
N GLN A 432 9.26 -7.90 -19.39
CA GLN A 432 8.79 -9.07 -20.15
C GLN A 432 9.86 -9.58 -21.12
N HIS A 433 10.50 -8.71 -21.90
CA HIS A 433 11.53 -9.10 -22.86
C HIS A 433 12.72 -9.83 -22.19
N LEU A 434 13.25 -9.27 -21.10
CA LEU A 434 14.35 -9.88 -20.33
C LEU A 434 13.95 -11.23 -19.72
N LEU A 435 12.73 -11.35 -19.18
CA LEU A 435 12.24 -12.62 -18.64
C LEU A 435 12.08 -13.69 -19.74
N HIS A 436 11.65 -13.31 -20.96
CA HIS A 436 11.58 -14.24 -22.10
C HIS A 436 12.96 -14.67 -22.63
N THR A 437 14.01 -13.85 -22.46
CA THR A 437 15.40 -14.26 -22.74
C THR A 437 16.04 -15.08 -21.60
N GLY A 438 15.28 -15.38 -20.54
CA GLY A 438 15.72 -16.18 -19.40
C GLY A 438 16.47 -15.39 -18.32
N LEU A 439 16.51 -14.06 -18.42
CA LEU A 439 17.17 -13.19 -17.44
C LEU A 439 16.19 -12.79 -16.34
N ALA A 440 16.61 -12.93 -15.07
CA ALA A 440 15.85 -12.44 -13.93
C ALA A 440 15.85 -10.90 -13.92
N ALA A 441 14.68 -10.31 -14.18
CA ALA A 441 14.44 -8.87 -14.05
C ALA A 441 13.30 -8.61 -13.06
N TYR A 442 13.31 -7.45 -12.40
CA TYR A 442 12.24 -7.01 -11.50
C TYR A 442 12.06 -5.50 -11.52
N ARG A 443 10.83 -5.05 -11.72
CA ARG A 443 10.46 -3.63 -11.84
C ARG A 443 10.02 -3.01 -10.53
N LEU A 444 10.57 -1.84 -10.23
CA LEU A 444 10.26 -1.00 -9.08
C LEU A 444 9.53 0.24 -9.57
N ASP A 445 8.30 0.47 -9.10
CA ASP A 445 7.45 1.55 -9.59
C ASP A 445 6.57 2.19 -8.49
N GLY A 446 5.75 3.16 -8.91
CA GLY A 446 4.81 3.83 -8.01
C GLY A 446 3.72 2.91 -7.47
N ASP A 447 3.37 1.83 -8.16
CA ASP A 447 2.23 0.98 -7.82
C ASP A 447 2.68 -0.13 -6.84
N ASN A 448 3.91 -0.65 -6.91
CA ASN A 448 4.46 -1.63 -5.96
C ASN A 448 5.30 -1.04 -4.81
N VAL A 449 5.99 0.10 -4.97
CA VAL A 449 6.77 0.71 -3.88
C VAL A 449 5.94 1.68 -3.03
N ARG A 450 5.07 2.53 -3.62
CA ARG A 450 4.44 3.65 -2.91
C ARG A 450 3.37 3.24 -1.90
N PHE A 451 2.69 2.11 -2.12
CA PHE A 451 1.71 1.57 -1.17
C PHE A 451 2.32 0.53 -0.20
N GLY A 452 3.56 0.09 -0.46
CA GLY A 452 4.32 -0.84 0.38
C GLY A 452 5.38 -0.13 1.22
N LEU A 453 6.62 -0.17 0.74
CA LEU A 453 7.82 0.33 1.44
C LEU A 453 7.82 1.84 1.71
N ASN A 454 7.18 2.64 0.85
CA ASN A 454 7.19 4.10 0.91
C ASN A 454 5.80 4.68 1.26
N LYS A 455 4.93 3.89 1.91
CA LYS A 455 3.55 4.29 2.26
C LYS A 455 3.43 5.38 3.33
N ASP A 456 4.53 5.64 4.03
CA ASP A 456 4.72 6.73 4.99
C ASP A 456 5.12 8.06 4.33
N LEU A 457 5.46 8.05 3.03
CA LEU A 457 6.01 9.21 2.34
C LEU A 457 4.96 9.95 1.49
N GLY A 458 4.76 11.23 1.83
CA GLY A 458 3.87 12.15 1.14
C GLY A 458 4.38 12.59 -0.24
N PHE A 459 4.07 13.82 -0.64
CA PHE A 459 4.50 14.40 -1.92
C PHE A 459 5.33 15.69 -1.75
N SER A 460 5.78 16.03 -0.54
CA SER A 460 6.71 17.15 -0.35
C SER A 460 8.06 16.87 -1.00
N GLU A 461 8.91 17.89 -1.14
CA GLU A 461 10.29 17.73 -1.62
C GLU A 461 11.03 16.66 -0.78
N LYS A 462 11.10 16.84 0.54
CA LYS A 462 11.71 15.88 1.47
C LYS A 462 11.21 14.44 1.28
N ASP A 463 9.90 14.25 1.06
CA ASP A 463 9.32 12.92 0.82
C ASP A 463 9.78 12.33 -0.52
N ARG A 464 10.01 13.15 -1.54
CA ARG A 464 10.52 12.72 -2.86
C ARG A 464 11.98 12.26 -2.75
N ASN A 465 12.83 13.06 -2.11
CA ASN A 465 14.25 12.72 -1.94
C ASN A 465 14.40 11.42 -1.11
N GLU A 466 13.69 11.28 0.02
CA GLU A 466 13.70 10.04 0.82
C GLU A 466 13.09 8.85 0.05
N ASN A 467 12.02 9.06 -0.72
CA ASN A 467 11.45 8.03 -1.59
C ASN A 467 12.48 7.52 -2.60
N ILE A 468 13.19 8.43 -3.29
CA ILE A 468 14.23 8.07 -4.27
C ILE A 468 15.43 7.40 -3.58
N ARG A 469 15.87 7.87 -2.42
CA ARG A 469 16.96 7.24 -1.64
C ARG A 469 16.61 5.79 -1.26
N ARG A 470 15.40 5.53 -0.76
CA ARG A 470 14.94 4.15 -0.47
C ARG A 470 14.90 3.27 -1.72
N ILE A 471 14.42 3.81 -2.85
CA ILE A 471 14.38 3.08 -4.12
C ILE A 471 15.80 2.75 -4.62
N ALA A 472 16.76 3.66 -4.46
CA ALA A 472 18.15 3.42 -4.83
C ALA A 472 18.78 2.29 -4.00
N GLU A 473 18.56 2.27 -2.68
CA GLU A 473 18.99 1.18 -1.80
C GLU A 473 18.40 -0.17 -2.21
N VAL A 474 17.09 -0.22 -2.51
CA VAL A 474 16.43 -1.45 -2.94
C VAL A 474 16.90 -1.89 -4.33
N ALA A 475 17.05 -0.97 -5.28
CA ALA A 475 17.59 -1.28 -6.61
C ALA A 475 19.00 -1.87 -6.52
N LYS A 476 19.87 -1.31 -5.66
CA LYS A 476 21.19 -1.86 -5.35
C LYS A 476 21.11 -3.29 -4.81
N LEU A 477 20.18 -3.59 -3.90
CA LEU A 477 19.99 -4.95 -3.38
C LEU A 477 19.53 -5.94 -4.46
N PHE A 478 18.64 -5.53 -5.38
CA PHE A 478 18.29 -6.34 -6.54
C PHE A 478 19.49 -6.56 -7.48
N ALA A 479 20.25 -5.50 -7.80
CA ALA A 479 21.45 -5.59 -8.62
C ALA A 479 22.54 -6.49 -7.99
N ASP A 480 22.76 -6.39 -6.67
CA ASP A 480 23.67 -7.28 -5.94
C ASP A 480 23.17 -8.73 -5.92
N SER A 481 21.85 -8.98 -5.91
CA SER A 481 21.25 -10.33 -5.98
C SER A 481 21.41 -11.05 -7.34
N SER A 482 22.18 -10.48 -8.27
CA SER A 482 22.29 -10.91 -9.67
C SER A 482 20.94 -10.81 -10.44
N THR A 483 20.13 -9.80 -10.11
CA THR A 483 18.84 -9.49 -10.77
C THR A 483 18.93 -8.14 -11.48
N ILE A 484 18.23 -7.96 -12.61
CA ILE A 484 18.14 -6.67 -13.31
C ILE A 484 17.02 -5.83 -12.67
N ALA A 485 17.39 -4.75 -11.99
CA ALA A 485 16.44 -3.84 -11.36
C ALA A 485 15.95 -2.77 -12.35
N LEU A 486 14.63 -2.63 -12.54
CA LEU A 486 14.04 -1.68 -13.49
C LEU A 486 13.24 -0.59 -12.75
N THR A 487 13.84 0.57 -12.46
CA THR A 487 13.15 1.62 -11.68
C THR A 487 12.42 2.60 -12.61
N SER A 488 11.14 2.90 -12.38
CA SER A 488 10.31 3.68 -13.32
C SER A 488 9.71 4.98 -12.76
N PHE A 489 10.44 5.61 -11.84
CA PHE A 489 10.02 6.82 -11.11
C PHE A 489 10.32 8.11 -11.86
N ILE A 490 9.62 9.21 -11.53
CA ILE A 490 9.90 10.53 -12.13
C ILE A 490 11.33 10.98 -11.85
N SER A 491 11.83 10.73 -10.63
CA SER A 491 13.20 11.07 -10.16
C SER A 491 13.67 12.48 -10.60
N PRO A 492 12.96 13.55 -10.22
CA PRO A 492 13.03 14.83 -10.91
C PRO A 492 14.32 15.63 -10.72
N TYR A 493 15.03 15.47 -9.60
CA TYR A 493 16.25 16.21 -9.28
C TYR A 493 17.50 15.43 -9.69
N ARG A 494 18.50 16.08 -10.30
CA ARG A 494 19.77 15.41 -10.66
C ARG A 494 20.52 14.91 -9.43
N ALA A 495 20.49 15.66 -8.33
CA ALA A 495 21.18 15.29 -7.09
C ALA A 495 20.72 13.92 -6.56
N ASP A 496 19.42 13.63 -6.55
CA ASP A 496 18.89 12.34 -6.10
C ASP A 496 19.31 11.18 -7.03
N ARG A 497 19.38 11.44 -8.34
CA ARG A 497 19.83 10.44 -9.33
C ARG A 497 21.34 10.20 -9.26
N GLN A 498 22.13 11.24 -9.00
CA GLN A 498 23.57 11.11 -8.74
C GLN A 498 23.82 10.32 -7.45
N ILE A 499 23.10 10.60 -6.36
CA ILE A 499 23.17 9.81 -5.12
C ILE A 499 22.83 8.34 -5.39
N ALA A 500 21.81 8.06 -6.22
CA ALA A 500 21.46 6.69 -6.61
C ALA A 500 22.58 6.00 -7.42
N ARG A 501 23.20 6.71 -8.36
CA ARG A 501 24.33 6.26 -9.17
C ARG A 501 25.58 6.01 -8.33
N ASP A 502 25.97 6.95 -7.48
CA ASP A 502 27.10 6.85 -6.56
C ASP A 502 26.94 5.66 -5.59
N LEU A 503 25.71 5.39 -5.15
CA LEU A 503 25.38 4.28 -4.26
C LEU A 503 25.52 2.89 -4.94
N HIS A 504 25.47 2.81 -6.27
CA HIS A 504 25.83 1.62 -7.03
C HIS A 504 27.33 1.58 -7.35
N ALA A 505 27.94 2.72 -7.67
CA ALA A 505 29.36 2.84 -7.94
C ALA A 505 30.24 2.44 -6.73
N ASN A 506 29.83 2.86 -5.52
CA ASN A 506 30.52 2.55 -4.26
C ASN A 506 30.17 1.16 -3.67
N ALA A 507 29.39 0.33 -4.39
CA ALA A 507 29.02 -1.02 -3.95
C ALA A 507 30.12 -2.05 -4.25
N THR A 508 31.33 -1.83 -3.74
CA THR A 508 32.54 -2.63 -4.04
C THR A 508 32.97 -3.49 -2.85
N GLN A 509 32.06 -4.33 -2.34
CA GLN A 509 32.39 -5.22 -1.21
C GLN A 509 33.41 -6.29 -1.63
N GLY A 510 34.31 -6.67 -0.71
CA GLY A 510 35.29 -7.74 -0.96
C GLY A 510 36.31 -7.50 -2.09
N GLY A 511 36.27 -6.35 -2.77
CA GLY A 511 37.01 -6.10 -4.01
C GLY A 511 36.23 -6.41 -5.30
N ASP A 512 34.92 -6.67 -5.22
CA ASP A 512 34.03 -6.76 -6.38
C ASP A 512 34.06 -5.48 -7.25
N ASP A 513 33.80 -5.63 -8.55
CA ASP A 513 33.43 -4.55 -9.48
C ASP A 513 32.33 -3.63 -8.91
N PRO A 514 32.26 -2.35 -9.32
CA PRO A 514 31.07 -1.51 -9.13
C PRO A 514 29.79 -2.16 -9.71
N LEU A 515 28.62 -1.87 -9.13
CA LEU A 515 27.34 -2.27 -9.73
C LEU A 515 27.01 -1.35 -10.92
N PRO A 516 26.72 -1.88 -12.13
CA PRO A 516 26.35 -1.03 -13.26
C PRO A 516 25.01 -0.32 -13.02
N PHE A 517 24.98 0.97 -13.35
CA PHE A 517 23.82 1.84 -13.26
C PHE A 517 23.62 2.52 -14.63
N ILE A 518 22.46 2.29 -15.25
CA ILE A 518 22.14 2.71 -16.61
C ILE A 518 20.95 3.67 -16.53
N GLU A 519 21.21 4.96 -16.61
CA GLU A 519 20.17 6.00 -16.59
C GLU A 519 19.53 6.13 -17.97
N VAL A 520 18.23 5.87 -18.04
CA VAL A 520 17.42 5.95 -19.26
C VAL A 520 16.56 7.19 -19.18
N PHE A 521 16.94 8.23 -19.93
CA PHE A 521 16.14 9.44 -20.05
C PHE A 521 14.99 9.20 -21.04
N VAL A 522 13.77 9.18 -20.50
CA VAL A 522 12.53 9.07 -21.27
C VAL A 522 12.04 10.48 -21.60
N ASP A 523 12.69 11.08 -22.59
CA ASP A 523 12.49 12.45 -23.05
C ASP A 523 11.26 12.55 -23.94
N ILE A 524 10.32 13.42 -23.57
CA ILE A 524 9.25 13.92 -24.44
C ILE A 524 8.96 15.39 -24.10
N PRO A 525 8.47 16.20 -25.06
CA PRO A 525 7.99 17.55 -24.77
C PRO A 525 6.85 17.52 -23.74
N LEU A 526 6.81 18.51 -22.84
CA LEU A 526 5.74 18.68 -21.85
C LEU A 526 4.34 18.69 -22.50
N ALA A 527 4.20 19.28 -23.69
CA ALA A 527 2.95 19.30 -24.43
C ALA A 527 2.44 17.88 -24.81
N GLU A 528 3.33 16.96 -25.16
CA GLU A 528 2.95 15.57 -25.43
C GLU A 528 2.62 14.81 -24.14
N ALA A 529 3.27 15.15 -23.01
CA ALA A 529 2.91 14.61 -21.69
C ALA A 529 1.49 15.07 -21.25
N GLU A 530 1.17 16.36 -21.41
CA GLU A 530 -0.15 16.94 -21.13
C GLU A 530 -1.24 16.41 -22.07
N LYS A 531 -0.91 16.14 -23.34
CA LYS A 531 -1.80 15.54 -24.35
C LYS A 531 -2.11 14.06 -24.05
N ARG A 532 -1.16 13.31 -23.50
CA ARG A 532 -1.34 11.90 -23.10
C ARG A 532 -2.21 11.76 -21.84
N ASP A 533 -1.86 12.51 -20.79
CA ASP A 533 -2.46 12.55 -19.43
C ASP A 533 -3.45 11.41 -19.04
N PRO A 534 -3.01 10.12 -19.03
CA PRO A 534 -3.92 8.98 -18.91
C PRO A 534 -4.51 8.80 -17.51
N LYS A 535 -3.95 9.49 -16.50
CA LYS A 535 -4.46 9.52 -15.11
C LYS A 535 -5.13 10.87 -14.75
N GLY A 536 -5.29 11.78 -15.72
CA GLY A 536 -5.94 13.09 -15.51
C GLY A 536 -5.21 14.03 -14.56
N LEU A 537 -3.89 13.84 -14.40
CA LEU A 537 -3.05 14.53 -13.40
C LEU A 537 -2.57 15.89 -13.90
N TYR A 538 -2.22 16.01 -15.19
CA TYR A 538 -1.82 17.28 -15.78
C TYR A 538 -2.97 18.29 -15.78
N LYS A 539 -4.19 17.86 -16.12
CA LYS A 539 -5.39 18.70 -16.04
C LYS A 539 -5.63 19.23 -14.62
N LYS A 540 -5.51 18.36 -13.61
CA LYS A 540 -5.64 18.73 -12.18
C LYS A 540 -4.52 19.62 -11.67
N ALA A 541 -3.29 19.42 -12.13
CA ALA A 541 -2.16 20.30 -11.83
C ALA A 541 -2.35 21.71 -12.44
N ARG A 542 -2.79 21.79 -13.70
CA ARG A 542 -3.16 23.06 -14.37
C ARG A 542 -4.32 23.77 -13.67
N ALA A 543 -5.26 23.03 -13.09
CA ALA A 543 -6.37 23.56 -12.28
C ALA A 543 -5.97 23.95 -10.84
N GLY A 544 -4.74 23.66 -10.40
CA GLY A 544 -4.26 23.93 -9.04
C GLY A 544 -4.76 22.94 -7.96
N GLU A 545 -5.48 21.88 -8.35
CA GLU A 545 -5.93 20.81 -7.43
C GLU A 545 -4.75 19.99 -6.90
N ILE A 546 -3.72 19.77 -7.73
CA ILE A 546 -2.50 19.06 -7.36
C ILE A 546 -1.35 20.07 -7.28
N LYS A 547 -0.84 20.29 -6.08
CA LYS A 547 0.33 21.14 -5.82
C LYS A 547 1.63 20.42 -6.17
N ASP A 548 2.68 21.21 -6.36
CA ASP A 548 4.07 20.78 -6.55
C ASP A 548 4.25 19.72 -7.67
N PHE A 549 3.44 19.79 -8.73
CA PHE A 549 3.43 18.77 -9.79
C PHE A 549 4.58 18.98 -10.76
N THR A 550 5.39 17.94 -10.96
CA THR A 550 6.60 17.99 -11.80
C THR A 550 6.28 18.36 -13.25
N GLY A 551 6.96 19.40 -13.76
CA GLY A 551 6.77 19.97 -15.09
C GLY A 551 5.70 21.06 -15.16
N ILE A 552 4.93 21.31 -14.08
CA ILE A 552 3.86 22.31 -14.03
C ILE A 552 4.09 23.35 -12.94
N SER A 553 4.27 22.90 -11.68
CA SER A 553 4.52 23.76 -10.52
C SER A 553 5.68 23.30 -9.64
N ALA A 554 6.39 22.23 -10.05
CA ALA A 554 7.70 21.83 -9.53
C ALA A 554 8.62 21.48 -10.70
N PRO A 555 9.95 21.66 -10.58
CA PRO A 555 10.88 21.44 -11.68
C PRO A 555 11.01 19.96 -12.08
N TYR A 556 11.50 19.75 -13.30
CA TYR A 556 12.13 18.51 -13.74
C TYR A 556 13.52 18.87 -14.28
N GLU A 557 14.57 18.29 -13.70
CA GLU A 557 15.94 18.46 -14.16
C GLU A 557 16.31 17.29 -15.07
N ALA A 558 16.30 17.54 -16.38
CA ALA A 558 16.77 16.57 -17.37
C ALA A 558 18.23 16.16 -17.08
N PRO A 559 18.60 14.89 -17.28
CA PRO A 559 20.00 14.47 -17.16
C PRO A 559 20.84 15.03 -18.30
N GLU A 560 22.04 15.50 -17.97
CA GLU A 560 22.99 16.05 -18.95
C GLU A 560 23.81 14.96 -19.66
N SER A 561 23.97 13.79 -19.01
CA SER A 561 24.73 12.65 -19.54
C SER A 561 24.11 11.29 -19.13
N PRO A 562 22.86 10.97 -19.52
CA PRO A 562 22.29 9.65 -19.33
C PRO A 562 22.97 8.62 -20.26
N GLU A 563 23.06 7.36 -19.83
CA GLU A 563 23.56 6.27 -20.67
C GLU A 563 22.70 6.04 -21.92
N ILE A 564 21.39 6.24 -21.82
CA ILE A 564 20.44 6.07 -22.93
C ILE A 564 19.42 7.23 -22.90
N THR A 565 19.09 7.80 -24.06
CA THR A 565 17.93 8.70 -24.22
C THR A 565 16.94 8.07 -25.21
N ILE A 566 15.67 7.97 -24.85
CA ILE A 566 14.60 7.45 -25.72
C ILE A 566 13.49 8.48 -25.91
N ARG A 567 13.04 8.63 -27.17
CA ARG A 567 12.00 9.55 -27.60
C ARG A 567 10.69 8.82 -27.82
N THR A 568 9.91 8.62 -26.76
CA THR A 568 8.63 7.88 -26.85
C THR A 568 7.52 8.66 -27.56
N ASP A 569 7.79 9.90 -27.99
CA ASP A 569 7.00 10.68 -28.93
C ASP A 569 7.26 10.32 -30.41
N GLN A 570 8.33 9.57 -30.69
CA GLN A 570 8.82 9.24 -32.03
C GLN A 570 9.00 7.73 -32.26
N LEU A 571 9.32 6.99 -31.19
CA LEU A 571 9.54 5.54 -31.19
C LEU A 571 8.35 4.78 -30.59
N SER A 572 8.10 3.58 -31.13
CA SER A 572 7.23 2.57 -30.52
C SER A 572 7.81 2.02 -29.20
N VAL A 573 7.01 1.24 -28.46
CA VAL A 573 7.48 0.61 -27.21
C VAL A 573 8.52 -0.47 -27.51
N GLU A 574 8.34 -1.16 -28.62
CA GLU A 574 9.17 -2.23 -29.15
C GLU A 574 10.55 -1.69 -29.58
N GLU A 575 10.60 -0.58 -30.31
CA GLU A 575 11.85 0.11 -30.68
C GLU A 575 12.57 0.68 -29.44
N CYS A 576 11.82 1.17 -28.44
CA CYS A 576 12.39 1.60 -27.16
C CYS A 576 13.02 0.43 -26.39
N VAL A 577 12.38 -0.74 -26.35
CA VAL A 577 12.94 -1.96 -25.75
C VAL A 577 14.18 -2.42 -26.51
N GLN A 578 14.12 -2.48 -27.85
CA GLN A 578 15.26 -2.89 -28.68
C GLN A 578 16.46 -1.96 -28.52
N THR A 579 16.22 -0.64 -28.43
CA THR A 579 17.28 0.35 -28.17
C THR A 579 18.01 0.07 -26.85
N ILE A 580 17.27 -0.28 -25.79
CA ILE A 580 17.85 -0.61 -24.49
C ILE A 580 18.56 -1.97 -24.53
N SER A 581 17.94 -3.02 -25.08
CA SER A 581 18.58 -4.33 -25.22
C SER A 581 19.87 -4.29 -26.03
N ASN A 582 19.91 -3.51 -27.12
CA ASN A 582 21.12 -3.30 -27.92
C ASN A 582 22.25 -2.68 -27.09
N TYR A 583 21.96 -1.63 -26.32
CA TYR A 583 22.95 -1.01 -25.42
C TYR A 583 23.46 -2.00 -24.36
N LEU A 584 22.57 -2.77 -23.73
CA LEU A 584 22.96 -3.76 -22.72
C LEU A 584 23.86 -4.87 -23.30
N ALA A 585 23.62 -5.28 -24.54
CA ALA A 585 24.47 -6.23 -25.25
C ALA A 585 25.84 -5.61 -25.62
N GLU A 586 25.85 -4.37 -26.14
CA GLU A 586 27.07 -3.62 -26.47
C GLU A 586 27.99 -3.43 -25.25
N LYS A 587 27.42 -3.21 -24.05
CA LYS A 587 28.18 -3.11 -22.79
C LYS A 587 28.49 -4.46 -22.13
N GLY A 588 28.16 -5.59 -22.77
CA GLY A 588 28.41 -6.94 -22.23
C GLY A 588 27.65 -7.26 -20.93
N LEU A 589 26.53 -6.57 -20.69
CA LEU A 589 25.69 -6.77 -19.51
C LEU A 589 24.68 -7.91 -19.70
N ILE A 590 24.26 -8.15 -20.94
CA ILE A 590 23.48 -9.30 -21.39
C ILE A 590 24.18 -9.96 -22.59
N ALA A 591 23.84 -11.20 -22.89
CA ALA A 591 24.31 -11.86 -24.11
C ALA A 591 23.65 -11.25 -25.36
N GLU A 592 24.40 -11.17 -26.47
CA GLU A 592 23.85 -10.77 -27.77
C GLU A 592 22.65 -11.66 -28.15
N THR A 593 21.52 -11.03 -28.42
CA THR A 593 20.32 -11.75 -28.89
C THR A 593 20.52 -12.11 -30.35
N LYS A 594 21.02 -13.33 -30.62
CA LYS A 594 21.16 -13.84 -31.98
C LYS A 594 19.78 -13.96 -32.63
N GLU A 595 19.48 -13.06 -33.57
CA GLU A 595 18.29 -13.16 -34.42
C GLU A 595 18.25 -14.54 -35.08
N THR A 596 17.20 -15.30 -34.76
CA THR A 596 16.92 -16.56 -35.44
C THR A 596 16.13 -16.22 -36.70
N ARG A 597 16.85 -16.11 -37.83
CA ARG A 597 16.30 -15.90 -39.18
C ARG A 597 15.44 -17.06 -39.65
#